data_AF-A0A7S2ABD7-F1
#
_entry.id   AF-A0A7S2ABD7-F1
#
_cell.length_a   1.000
_cell.length_b   1.000
_cell.length_c   1.000
_cell.angle_alpha   90.00
_cell.angle_beta   90.00
_cell.angle_gamma   90.00
#
_symmetry.space_group_name_H-M   'P 1'
#
loop_
_entity.id
_entity.type
_entity.pdbx_description
1 polymer ?
#
loop_
_entity_poly.entity_id
_entity_poly.type
_entity_poly.pdbx_seq_one_letter_code
_entity_poly.pdbx_strand_id
1 'polypeptide(L)'
;VPFEDTTFAREEWAQQKDTPLWKTCPWVDVEGKGTIGQSNAALRYIGKETGLYPTDNWTAAKVDEVLDACEDVYGKIGPTFRLQGEEQKAAREALVAEGG
;
A
#
# COMPACT_ATOMS: atom_id res chain seq x y z
N VAL A 1 17.61 -0.36 7.70
CA VAL A 1 18.13 0.65 6.75
C VAL A 1 17.65 1.99 7.24
N PRO A 2 18.54 2.96 7.54
CA PRO A 2 18.12 4.32 7.85
C PRO A 2 17.33 4.88 6.66
N PHE A 3 16.22 5.57 6.94
CA PHE A 3 15.41 6.22 5.92
C PHE A 3 14.88 7.55 6.47
N GLU A 4 14.55 8.46 5.57
CA GLU A 4 13.82 9.68 5.90
C GLU A 4 12.32 9.41 5.79
N ASP A 5 11.58 9.71 6.86
CA ASP A 5 10.12 9.62 6.85
C ASP A 5 9.52 11.00 6.57
N THR A 6 9.02 11.19 5.35
CA THR A 6 8.38 12.43 4.93
C THR A 6 6.87 12.25 4.93
N THR A 7 6.21 12.90 5.88
CA THR A 7 4.74 13.04 5.91
C THR A 7 4.35 14.47 5.61
N PHE A 8 3.23 14.64 4.89
CA PHE A 8 2.72 15.97 4.53
C PHE A 8 1.21 16.04 4.74
N ALA A 9 0.71 17.25 4.98
CA ALA A 9 -0.71 17.54 5.13
C ALA A 9 -1.45 17.40 3.79
N ARG A 10 -2.77 17.25 3.85
CA ARG A 10 -3.60 17.03 2.64
C ARG A 10 -3.48 18.21 1.67
N GLU A 11 -3.32 19.42 2.19
CA GLU A 11 -3.21 20.68 1.45
C GLU A 11 -1.90 20.74 0.62
N GLU A 12 -0.85 20.07 1.10
CA GLU A 12 0.46 20.04 0.45
C GLU A 12 0.50 19.04 -0.71
N TRP A 13 -0.47 18.12 -0.80
CA TRP A 13 -0.50 17.07 -1.82
C TRP A 13 -0.44 17.61 -3.26
N ALA A 14 -1.04 18.77 -3.51
CA ALA A 14 -1.04 19.37 -4.84
C ALA A 14 0.38 19.69 -5.35
N GLN A 15 1.33 19.95 -4.44
CA GLN A 15 2.73 20.25 -4.75
C GLN A 15 3.55 18.96 -4.97
N GLN A 16 3.13 17.84 -4.36
CA GLN A 16 3.85 16.57 -4.37
C GLN A 16 3.37 15.61 -5.46
N LYS A 17 2.11 15.71 -5.90
CA LYS A 17 1.44 14.69 -6.71
C LYS A 17 2.09 14.39 -8.06
N ASP A 18 2.92 15.28 -8.60
CA ASP A 18 3.60 15.08 -9.87
C ASP A 18 4.97 14.38 -9.71
N THR A 19 5.40 14.10 -8.47
CA THR A 19 6.63 13.35 -8.15
C THR A 19 6.53 11.86 -8.49
N PRO A 20 5.58 11.08 -7.94
CA PRO A 20 5.40 9.69 -8.35
C PRO A 20 4.65 9.59 -9.68
N LEU A 21 5.07 8.64 -10.54
CA LEU A 21 4.47 8.41 -11.86
C LEU A 21 2.93 8.31 -11.84
N TRP A 22 2.41 7.59 -10.84
CA TRP A 22 0.97 7.29 -10.73
C TRP A 22 0.18 8.38 -10.01
N LYS A 23 0.85 9.44 -9.52
CA LYS A 23 0.23 10.52 -8.77
C LYS A 23 -0.57 10.00 -7.57
N THR A 24 0.05 9.08 -6.82
CA THR A 24 -0.50 8.44 -5.63
C THR A 24 0.57 8.33 -4.54
N CYS A 25 0.14 8.35 -3.28
CA CYS A 25 0.97 8.06 -2.11
C CYS A 25 0.63 6.64 -1.60
N PRO A 26 1.58 5.85 -1.06
CA PRO A 26 3.00 6.18 -0.84
C PRO A 26 3.89 5.98 -2.08
N TRP A 27 5.07 6.59 -2.03
CA TRP A 27 6.21 6.29 -2.90
C TRP A 27 7.51 6.26 -2.08
N VAL A 28 8.57 5.71 -2.66
CA VAL A 28 9.91 5.66 -2.08
C VAL A 28 10.89 6.30 -3.06
N ASP A 29 11.67 7.25 -2.57
CA ASP A 29 12.78 7.83 -3.30
C ASP A 29 14.05 7.01 -3.04
N VAL A 30 14.65 6.52 -4.13
CA VAL A 30 15.85 5.70 -4.09
C VAL A 30 17.01 6.50 -4.66
N GLU A 31 18.00 6.76 -3.81
CA GLU A 31 19.18 7.56 -4.15
C GLU A 31 19.85 7.05 -5.44
N GLY A 32 20.01 7.96 -6.41
CA GLY A 32 20.61 7.66 -7.70
C GLY A 32 19.76 6.80 -8.66
N LYS A 33 18.56 6.34 -8.27
CA LYS A 33 17.66 5.55 -9.12
C LYS A 33 16.33 6.24 -9.45
N GLY A 34 15.85 7.15 -8.59
CA GLY A 34 14.57 7.84 -8.76
C GLY A 34 13.46 7.28 -7.87
N THR A 35 12.21 7.38 -8.30
CA THR A 35 11.04 7.13 -7.45
C THR A 35 10.36 5.79 -7.77
N ILE A 36 9.94 5.05 -6.73
CA ILE A 36 9.11 3.85 -6.84
C ILE A 36 7.76 4.16 -6.21
N GLY A 37 6.71 4.28 -7.04
CA GLY A 37 5.32 4.29 -6.59
C GLY A 37 4.76 2.87 -6.41
N GLN A 38 3.54 2.77 -5.87
CA GLN A 38 2.84 1.51 -5.50
C GLN A 38 3.46 0.83 -4.27
N SER A 39 2.70 0.78 -3.18
CA SER A 39 3.11 0.23 -1.87
C SER A 39 3.77 -1.14 -1.99
N ASN A 40 3.10 -2.10 -2.64
CA ASN A 40 3.62 -3.47 -2.76
C ASN A 40 4.88 -3.57 -3.63
N ALA A 41 5.04 -2.71 -4.65
CA ALA A 41 6.26 -2.66 -5.44
C ALA A 41 7.44 -2.16 -4.61
N ALA A 42 7.23 -1.09 -3.82
CA ALA A 42 8.22 -0.57 -2.88
C ALA A 42 8.58 -1.59 -1.79
N LEU A 43 7.60 -2.29 -1.21
CA LEU A 43 7.82 -3.34 -0.21
C LEU A 43 8.70 -4.47 -0.77
N ARG A 44 8.40 -4.96 -1.98
CA ARG A 44 9.21 -5.99 -2.65
C ARG A 44 10.63 -5.50 -2.93
N TYR A 45 10.80 -4.26 -3.39
CA TYR A 45 12.10 -3.67 -3.64
C TYR A 45 12.93 -3.60 -2.34
N ILE A 46 12.38 -3.02 -1.28
CA ILE A 46 13.04 -2.91 0.03
C ILE A 46 13.35 -4.30 0.61
N GLY A 47 12.41 -5.24 0.49
CA GLY A 47 12.62 -6.62 0.93
C GLY A 47 13.81 -7.27 0.23
N LYS A 48 13.97 -7.06 -1.09
CA LYS A 48 15.12 -7.55 -1.85
C LYS A 48 16.43 -6.88 -1.42
N GLU A 49 16.44 -5.56 -1.28
CA GLU A 49 17.64 -4.80 -0.85
C GLU A 49 18.09 -5.15 0.58
N THR A 50 17.16 -5.61 1.43
CA THR A 50 17.44 -5.98 2.84
C THR A 50 17.61 -7.47 3.08
N GLY A 51 17.46 -8.31 2.05
CA GLY A 51 17.50 -9.77 2.18
C GLY A 51 16.31 -10.38 2.93
N LEU A 52 15.21 -9.63 3.08
CA LEU A 52 13.96 -10.10 3.69
C LEU A 52 12.97 -10.68 2.67
N TYR A 53 13.24 -10.50 1.37
CA TYR A 53 12.44 -11.08 0.30
C TYR A 53 13.07 -12.38 -0.21
N PRO A 54 12.30 -13.48 -0.34
CA PRO A 54 12.82 -14.76 -0.82
C PRO A 54 13.41 -14.66 -2.24
N THR A 55 14.47 -15.44 -2.50
CA THR A 55 15.07 -15.54 -3.84
C THR A 55 14.51 -16.70 -4.65
N ASP A 56 13.90 -17.69 -4.00
CA ASP A 56 13.20 -18.78 -4.69
C ASP A 56 11.82 -18.32 -5.16
N ASN A 57 11.51 -18.65 -6.42
CA ASN A 57 10.29 -18.15 -7.08
C ASN A 57 9.00 -18.59 -6.38
N TRP A 58 9.00 -19.78 -5.75
CA TRP A 58 7.80 -20.30 -5.10
C TRP A 58 7.47 -19.54 -3.82
N THR A 59 8.45 -19.37 -2.92
CA THR A 59 8.24 -18.64 -1.68
C THR A 59 8.03 -17.15 -1.94
N ALA A 60 8.71 -16.57 -2.94
CA ALA A 60 8.44 -15.22 -3.40
C ALA A 60 6.97 -15.06 -3.85
N ALA A 61 6.45 -16.00 -4.64
CA ALA A 61 5.05 -15.97 -5.07
C ALA A 61 4.08 -16.08 -3.87
N LYS A 62 4.41 -16.83 -2.81
CA LYS A 62 3.61 -16.87 -1.59
C LYS A 62 3.61 -15.55 -0.82
N VAL A 63 4.72 -14.81 -0.84
CA VAL A 63 4.77 -13.44 -0.29
C VAL A 63 3.89 -12.51 -1.12
N ASP A 64 3.99 -12.60 -2.45
CA ASP A 64 3.18 -11.80 -3.37
C ASP A 64 1.69 -12.06 -3.21
N GLU A 65 1.29 -13.33 -3.10
CA GLU A 65 -0.09 -13.74 -2.86
C GLU A 65 -0.68 -13.10 -1.59
N VAL A 66 0.09 -13.03 -0.50
CA VAL A 66 -0.37 -12.39 0.75
C VAL A 66 -0.47 -10.88 0.59
N LEU A 67 0.51 -10.24 -0.05
CA LEU A 67 0.47 -8.80 -0.32
C LEU A 67 -0.73 -8.42 -1.18
N ASP A 68 -1.02 -9.21 -2.21
CA ASP A 68 -2.14 -8.94 -3.12
C ASP A 68 -3.50 -9.24 -2.45
N ALA A 69 -3.59 -10.30 -1.63
CA ALA A 69 -4.79 -10.56 -0.82
C ALA A 69 -5.08 -9.44 0.20
N CYS A 70 -4.04 -8.82 0.76
CA CYS A 70 -4.20 -7.64 1.60
C CYS A 70 -4.80 -6.45 0.84
N GLU A 71 -4.45 -6.26 -0.43
CA GLU A 71 -5.03 -5.21 -1.28
C GLU A 71 -6.49 -5.49 -1.60
N ASP A 72 -6.87 -6.75 -1.85
CA ASP A 72 -8.28 -7.13 -2.04
C ASP A 72 -9.11 -6.79 -0.80
N VAL A 73 -8.61 -7.15 0.39
CA VAL A 73 -9.24 -6.83 1.67
C VAL A 73 -9.31 -5.31 1.88
N TYR A 74 -8.22 -4.59 1.60
CA TYR A 74 -8.19 -3.13 1.74
C TYR A 74 -9.13 -2.44 0.75
N GLY A 75 -9.27 -2.93 -0.47
CA GLY A 75 -10.22 -2.42 -1.46
C GLY A 75 -11.68 -2.51 -1.00
N LYS A 76 -12.01 -3.52 -0.17
CA LYS A 76 -13.34 -3.68 0.44
C LYS A 76 -13.53 -2.82 1.68
N ILE A 77 -12.54 -2.82 2.58
CA ILE A 77 -12.64 -2.12 3.87
C ILE A 77 -12.39 -0.62 3.75
N GLY A 78 -11.49 -0.20 2.87
CA GLY A 78 -11.06 1.19 2.67
C GLY A 78 -12.20 2.18 2.47
N PRO A 79 -13.20 1.90 1.61
CA PRO A 79 -14.38 2.75 1.44
C PRO A 79 -15.20 2.97 2.72
N THR A 80 -15.07 2.11 3.73
CA THR A 80 -15.77 2.26 5.02
C THR A 80 -15.09 3.25 5.96
N PHE A 81 -13.82 3.62 5.73
CA PHE A 81 -13.10 4.54 6.62
C PHE A 81 -13.61 5.98 6.59
N ARG A 82 -14.34 6.37 5.54
CA ARG A 82 -15.01 7.67 5.45
C ARG A 82 -16.38 7.71 6.13
N LEU A 83 -16.93 6.55 6.51
CA LEU A 83 -18.23 6.42 7.18
C LEU A 83 -18.07 6.57 8.69
N GLN A 84 -19.16 6.89 9.39
CA GLN A 84 -19.17 7.06 10.84
C GLN A 84 -20.36 6.33 11.50
N GLY A 85 -20.19 5.94 12.77
CA GLY A 85 -21.26 5.38 13.60
C GLY A 85 -21.88 4.11 13.02
N GLU A 86 -23.22 4.03 13.10
CA GLU A 86 -24.00 2.86 12.64
C GLU A 86 -23.82 2.56 11.15
N GLU A 87 -23.62 3.58 10.32
CA GLU A 87 -23.42 3.39 8.87
C GLU A 87 -22.09 2.65 8.59
N GLN A 88 -21.02 3.01 9.29
CA GLN A 88 -19.75 2.32 9.18
C GLN A 88 -19.85 0.86 9.66
N LYS A 89 -20.55 0.65 10.79
CA LYS A 89 -20.76 -0.69 11.34
C LYS A 89 -21.54 -1.57 10.37
N ALA A 90 -22.69 -1.11 9.87
CA ALA A 90 -23.50 -1.84 8.91
C ALA A 90 -22.73 -2.15 7.61
N ALA A 91 -21.95 -1.20 7.09
CA ALA A 91 -21.13 -1.43 5.91
C ALA A 91 -20.07 -2.52 6.12
N ARG A 92 -19.44 -2.59 7.30
CA ARG A 92 -18.45 -3.62 7.62
C ARG A 92 -19.07 -4.98 7.91
N GLU A 93 -20.24 -5.01 8.55
CA GLU A 93 -21.00 -6.25 8.75
C GLU A 93 -21.43 -6.87 7.41
N ALA A 94 -21.79 -6.04 6.42
CA ALA A 94 -22.12 -6.51 5.08
C ALA A 94 -20.92 -7.16 4.35
N LEU A 95 -19.68 -6.73 4.61
CA LEU A 95 -18.47 -7.32 4.00
C LEU A 95 -18.17 -8.75 4.48
N VAL A 96 -18.77 -9.18 5.59
CA VAL A 96 -18.53 -10.52 6.18
C VAL A 96 -19.78 -11.40 6.15
N ALA A 97 -20.88 -10.90 5.58
CA ALA A 97 -22.08 -11.68 5.34
C ALA A 97 -21.86 -12.68 4.18
N GLU A 98 -22.69 -13.72 4.12
CA GLU A 98 -22.60 -14.73 3.06
C GLU A 98 -22.74 -14.08 1.66
N GLY A 99 -21.70 -14.21 0.84
CA GLY A 99 -21.62 -13.60 -0.50
C GLY A 99 -21.03 -12.18 -0.56
N GLY A 100 -20.54 -11.64 0.57
CA GLY A 100 -19.86 -10.34 0.68
C GLY A 100 -18.37 -10.35 0.31
#